data_AF-A0A1B1A7B8-F1
#
_entry.id   AF-A0A1B1A7B8-F1
#
_cell.length_a   1.000
_cell.length_b   1.000
_cell.length_c   1.000
_cell.angle_alpha   90.00
_cell.angle_beta   90.00
_cell.angle_gamma   90.00
#
_symmetry.space_group_name_H-M   'P 1'
#
loop_
_entity.id
_entity.type
_entity.pdbx_description
1 polymer ?
#
loop_
_entity_poly.entity_id
_entity_poly.type
_entity_poly.pdbx_seq_one_letter_code
_entity_poly.pdbx_strand_id
1 'polypeptide(L)' 'MSMASEHAGLAALSICEALLLAMNDHGVLPEHEIMGVLRDAAATHENAVGTEHEMQRHRAVADLINAIISGGNTVRRL' A
#
# COMPACT_ATOMS: atom_id res chain seq x y z
N MET A 1 -19.47 -0.95 -1.09
CA MET A 1 -18.70 0.31 -1.23
C MET A 1 -19.30 1.10 -2.37
N SER A 2 -19.32 2.43 -2.32
CA SER A 2 -19.84 3.25 -3.43
C SER A 2 -18.80 3.38 -4.54
N MET A 3 -19.23 3.61 -5.79
CA MET A 3 -18.30 3.85 -6.91
C MET A 3 -17.33 5.00 -6.58
N ALA A 4 -17.81 6.08 -5.98
CA ALA A 4 -16.96 7.20 -5.56
C ALA A 4 -15.83 6.77 -4.61
N SER A 5 -16.10 5.84 -3.67
CA SER A 5 -15.10 5.31 -2.75
C SER A 5 -14.06 4.45 -3.47
N GLU A 6 -14.46 3.71 -4.50
CA GLU A 6 -13.53 2.90 -5.31
C GLU A 6 -12.62 3.78 -6.17
N HIS A 7 -13.18 4.81 -6.82
CA HIS A 7 -12.40 5.79 -7.59
C HIS A 7 -11.41 6.56 -6.72
N ALA A 8 -11.83 6.95 -5.50
CA ALA A 8 -10.95 7.60 -4.54
C ALA A 8 -9.78 6.67 -4.12
N GLY A 9 -10.06 5.38 -3.90
CA GLY A 9 -9.03 4.39 -3.58
C GLY A 9 -8.02 4.20 -4.72
N LEU A 10 -8.51 4.08 -5.96
CA LEU A 10 -7.65 3.99 -7.15
C LEU A 10 -6.79 5.24 -7.33
N ALA A 11 -7.38 6.42 -7.19
CA ALA A 11 -6.65 7.68 -7.29
C ALA A 11 -5.56 7.80 -6.22
N ALA A 12 -5.86 7.45 -4.97
CA ALA A 12 -4.90 7.48 -3.88
C ALA A 12 -3.73 6.51 -4.14
N LEU A 13 -4.03 5.29 -4.60
CA LEU A 13 -2.99 4.30 -4.93
C LEU A 13 -2.07 4.81 -6.05
N SER A 14 -2.63 5.30 -7.16
CA SER A 14 -1.83 5.81 -8.28
C SER A 14 -0.95 7.01 -7.88
N ILE A 15 -1.43 7.89 -7.01
CA ILE A 15 -0.64 9.00 -6.46
C ILE A 15 0.52 8.47 -5.62
N CYS A 16 0.26 7.52 -4.72
CA CYS A 16 1.30 6.92 -3.89
C CYS A 16 2.36 6.17 -4.72
N GLU A 17 1.95 5.42 -5.74
CA GLU A 17 2.87 4.73 -6.66
C GLU A 17 3.77 5.71 -7.40
N ALA A 18 3.20 6.79 -7.95
CA ALA A 18 3.97 7.81 -8.65
C ALA A 18 4.98 8.50 -7.73
N LEU A 19 4.61 8.76 -6.47
CA LEU A 19 5.51 9.33 -5.46
C LEU A 19 6.64 8.37 -5.10
N LEU A 20 6.34 7.11 -4.83
CA LEU A 20 7.35 6.09 -4.48
C LEU A 20 8.33 5.88 -5.65
N LEU A 21 7.83 5.83 -6.88
CA LEU A 21 8.66 5.75 -8.08
C LEU A 21 9.59 6.97 -8.19
N ALA A 22 9.05 8.18 -8.04
CA ALA A 22 9.85 9.41 -8.10
C ALA A 22 10.92 9.45 -6.99
N MET A 23 10.59 9.03 -5.77
CA MET A 23 11.55 8.96 -4.66
C MET A 23 12.66 7.94 -4.90
N ASN A 24 12.33 6.79 -5.49
CA ASN A 24 13.32 5.78 -5.88
C ASN A 24 14.25 6.30 -7.00
N ASP A 25 13.69 6.91 -8.04
CA ASP A 25 14.44 7.39 -9.20
C ASP A 25 15.42 8.51 -8.83
N HIS A 26 15.06 9.34 -7.85
CA HIS A 26 15.94 10.40 -7.33
C HIS A 26 16.89 9.91 -6.21
N GLY A 27 16.87 8.61 -5.87
CA GLY A 27 17.70 8.03 -4.83
C GLY A 27 17.37 8.52 -3.41
N VAL A 28 16.19 9.10 -3.22
CA VAL A 28 15.71 9.59 -1.91
C VAL A 28 15.27 8.41 -1.04
N LEU A 29 14.63 7.42 -1.65
CA LEU A 29 14.15 6.23 -0.96
C LEU A 29 14.44 4.99 -1.82
N PRO A 30 15.52 4.24 -1.54
CA PRO A 30 15.84 3.05 -2.32
C PRO A 30 14.75 1.98 -2.17
N GLU A 31 14.63 1.12 -3.19
CA GLU A 31 13.61 0.07 -3.27
C GLU A 31 13.43 -0.74 -1.96
N HIS A 32 14.52 -1.12 -1.28
CA HIS A 32 14.41 -1.90 -0.04
C HIS A 32 13.75 -1.13 1.12
N GLU A 33 13.92 0.19 1.16
CA GLU A 33 13.24 1.06 2.13
C GLU A 33 11.76 1.24 1.77
N ILE A 34 11.44 1.39 0.48
CA ILE A 34 10.03 1.38 0.00
C ILE A 34 9.34 0.09 0.43
N MET A 35 9.99 -1.06 0.22
CA MET A 35 9.46 -2.36 0.63
C MET A 35 9.36 -2.48 2.16
N GLY A 36 10.25 -1.82 2.92
CA GLY A 36 10.15 -1.69 4.36
C GLY A 36 8.89 -0.94 4.78
N VAL A 37 8.67 0.25 4.23
CA VAL A 37 7.48 1.09 4.49
C VAL A 37 6.18 0.34 4.21
N LEU A 38 6.10 -0.39 3.09
CA LEU A 38 4.90 -1.16 2.77
C LEU A 38 4.69 -2.34 3.74
N ARG A 39 5.76 -3.03 4.16
CA ARG A 39 5.66 -4.09 5.16
C ARG A 39 5.23 -3.55 6.52
N ASP A 40 5.75 -2.40 6.92
CA ASP A 40 5.37 -1.75 8.18
C ASP A 40 3.90 -1.32 8.15
N ALA A 41 3.41 -0.81 7.01
CA ALA A 41 2.00 -0.50 6.82
C ALA A 41 1.13 -1.77 6.91
N ALA A 42 1.49 -2.84 6.22
CA ALA A 42 0.79 -4.12 6.30
C ALA A 42 0.74 -4.64 7.75
N ALA A 43 1.89 -4.67 8.45
CA ALA A 43 1.97 -5.10 9.84
C ALA A 43 1.13 -4.23 10.77
N THR A 44 1.10 -2.91 10.56
CA THR A 44 0.25 -1.98 11.35
C THR A 44 -1.22 -2.34 11.21
N HIS A 45 -1.67 -2.66 9.99
CA HIS A 45 -3.03 -3.10 9.74
C HIS A 45 -3.29 -4.52 10.27
N GLU A 46 -2.38 -5.48 10.12
CA GLU A 46 -2.54 -6.84 10.65
C GLU A 46 -2.68 -6.90 12.17
N ASN A 47 -2.02 -5.98 12.88
CA ASN A 47 -2.00 -5.91 14.34
C ASN A 47 -3.00 -4.87 14.90
N ALA A 48 -3.85 -4.27 14.06
CA ALA A 48 -4.83 -3.30 14.51
C ALA A 48 -5.88 -3.97 15.43
N VAL A 49 -6.13 -3.35 16.57
CA VAL A 49 -7.12 -3.80 17.57
C VAL A 49 -8.39 -2.95 17.48
N GLY A 50 -9.54 -3.57 17.69
CA GLY A 50 -10.84 -2.88 17.63
C GLY A 50 -12.01 -3.86 17.68
N THR A 51 -13.17 -3.41 17.21
CA THR A 51 -14.31 -4.30 16.97
C THR A 51 -13.99 -5.34 15.89
N GLU A 52 -14.71 -6.47 15.87
CA GLU A 52 -14.59 -7.51 14.84
C GLU A 52 -14.61 -6.91 13.42
N HIS A 53 -15.53 -5.98 13.17
CA HIS A 53 -15.69 -5.31 11.89
C HIS A 53 -14.51 -4.37 11.56
N GLU A 54 -13.93 -3.69 12.55
CA GLU A 54 -12.71 -2.91 12.35
C GLU A 54 -11.52 -3.81 12.03
N MET A 55 -11.30 -4.85 12.82
CA MET A 55 -10.22 -5.81 12.59
C MET A 55 -10.32 -6.46 11.22
N GLN A 56 -11.52 -6.83 10.78
CA GLN A 56 -11.73 -7.40 9.44
C GLN A 56 -11.43 -6.39 8.32
N ARG A 57 -11.80 -5.12 8.49
CA ARG A 57 -11.40 -4.05 7.56
C ARG A 57 -9.89 -3.86 7.52
N HIS A 58 -9.24 -3.81 8.68
CA HIS A 58 -7.78 -3.69 8.74
C HIS A 58 -7.09 -4.89 8.10
N ARG A 59 -7.57 -6.12 8.32
CA ARG A 59 -7.05 -7.33 7.67
C ARG A 59 -7.14 -7.26 6.14
N ALA A 60 -8.30 -6.83 5.62
CA ALA A 60 -8.49 -6.67 4.18
C ALA A 60 -7.52 -5.63 3.56
N VAL A 61 -7.20 -4.56 4.30
CA VAL A 61 -6.20 -3.57 3.88
C VAL A 61 -4.79 -4.19 3.87
N ALA A 62 -4.42 -4.93 4.91
CA ALA A 62 -3.12 -5.62 4.95
C ALA A 62 -2.96 -6.63 3.80
N ASP A 63 -3.99 -7.43 3.53
CA ASP A 63 -3.99 -8.40 2.43
C ASP A 63 -3.78 -7.70 1.07
N LEU A 64 -4.39 -6.53 0.88
CA LEU A 64 -4.19 -5.73 -0.34
C LEU A 64 -2.76 -5.20 -0.45
N ILE A 65 -2.16 -4.70 0.63
CA ILE A 65 -0.76 -4.24 0.65
C ILE A 65 0.19 -5.40 0.35
N ASN A 66 -0.04 -6.56 0.96
CA ASN A 66 0.74 -7.78 0.70
C ASN A 66 0.61 -8.26 -0.75
N ALA A 67 -0.56 -8.11 -1.37
CA ALA A 67 -0.76 -8.38 -2.79
C ALA A 67 0.03 -7.39 -3.68
N ILE A 68 0.07 -6.10 -3.33
CA ILE A 68 0.87 -5.08 -4.05
C ILE A 68 2.36 -5.43 -3.98
N ILE A 69 2.87 -5.80 -2.79
CA ILE A 69 4.24 -6.27 -2.56
C ILE A 69 4.53 -7.50 -3.44
N SER A 70 3.64 -8.49 -3.44
CA SER A 70 3.83 -9.76 -4.15
C SER A 70 3.72 -9.61 -5.68
N GLY A 71 2.90 -8.68 -6.15
CA GLY A 71 2.74 -8.40 -7.58
C GLY A 71 3.95 -7.71 -8.22
N GLY A 72 4.86 -7.14 -7.41
CA GLY A 72 6.02 -6.39 -7.90
C GLY A 72 5.65 -5.12 -8.67
N ASN A 73 4.44 -4.57 -8.42
CA ASN A 73 3.94 -3.38 -9.12
C ASN A 73 4.56 -2.07 -8.64
N THR A 74 5.33 -2.11 -7.55
CA THR A 74 5.81 -0.91 -6.87
C THR A 74 6.97 -0.21 -7.58
N VAL A 75 7.71 -0.89 -8.47
CA VAL A 75 8.90 -0.32 -9.16
C VAL A 75 9.14 -0.94 -10.55
N ARG A 76 8.13 -1.45 -11.26
CA ARG A 76 8.39 -2.00 -12.62
C ARG A 76 8.82 -0.88 -13.57
N ARG A 77 10.11 -0.89 -13.91
CA ARG A 77 10.68 -0.16 -15.04
C ARG A 77 10.05 -0.71 -16.32
N LEU A 78 9.37 0.15 -17.08
CA LEU A 78 9.18 -0.07 -18.52
C LEU A 78 10.53 0.11 -19.22
#